data_AF-A0A9E7SVU9-F1
#
_entry.id   AF-A0A9E7SVU9-F1
#
_cell.length_a   1.000
_cell.length_b   1.000
_cell.length_c   1.000
_cell.angle_alpha   90.00
_cell.angle_beta   90.00
_cell.angle_gamma   90.00
#
_symmetry.space_group_name_H-M   'P 1'
#
loop_
_entity.id
_entity.type
_entity.pdbx_description
1 polymer ?
#
loop_
_entity_poly.entity_id
_entity_poly.type
_entity_poly.pdbx_seq_one_letter_code
_entity_poly.pdbx_strand_id
1 'polypeptide(L)'
;MSMSNSDPESTTAEEADEGPAAEGAADHLDRRAQLEVLAEENRRLRTEYARARQSRYRQTALGLAAVGLVAVLGGLVFPDGREVLFVLGATGFFGGVLTYFLTPAHVVAADVGERVYAAGAANGAALVEALGLSETRRYVPMAGSVRLFVPHSPDDVLTDLSDHAEAGPFLLDDPRGLLLEATGQRLFDEFERALSGDLAATPTPLTTQLTDGLCEHLELARHAEVDVDADRGRATIAITESAFGDVDRFDHPIASFLVVGLATGLDRPVTLEVAPGDDRADWLVTCRWDSDNE
;
A
#
# COMPACT_ATOMS: atom_id res chain seq x y z
N MET A 1 -3.59 -92.18 8.53
CA MET A 1 -2.26 -92.17 7.88
C MET A 1 -2.44 -91.42 6.56
N SER A 2 -1.60 -90.40 6.31
CA SER A 2 -1.64 -89.31 5.29
C SER A 2 -1.83 -87.97 6.00
N MET A 3 -0.75 -87.29 6.39
CA MET A 3 0.13 -86.40 5.60
C MET A 3 -0.60 -85.16 5.06
N SER A 4 -0.35 -84.02 5.72
CA SER A 4 0.01 -82.77 5.05
C SER A 4 1.05 -82.04 5.90
N ASN A 5 2.25 -81.87 5.34
CA ASN A 5 3.24 -80.84 5.66
C ASN A 5 2.55 -79.45 5.72
N SER A 6 3.01 -78.45 6.48
CA SER A 6 4.40 -77.94 6.57
C SER A 6 4.70 -77.18 7.89
N ASP A 7 5.88 -77.44 8.47
CA ASP A 7 6.72 -76.56 9.32
C ASP A 7 7.46 -75.49 8.44
N PRO A 8 8.40 -74.61 8.90
CA PRO A 8 8.80 -74.10 10.25
C PRO A 8 9.18 -72.57 10.30
N GLU A 9 9.67 -72.08 11.46
CA GLU A 9 10.67 -70.98 11.68
C GLU A 9 10.31 -69.53 11.24
N SER A 10 10.85 -68.42 11.75
CA SER A 10 11.67 -67.97 12.88
C SER A 10 11.94 -66.48 12.58
N THR A 11 12.03 -65.60 13.58
CA THR A 11 12.65 -64.25 13.52
C THR A 11 11.84 -63.21 12.71
N THR A 12 11.48 -62.03 13.23
CA THR A 12 12.40 -60.89 13.40
C THR A 12 11.70 -59.80 14.24
N ALA A 13 12.47 -59.16 15.12
CA ALA A 13 12.08 -57.93 15.78
C ALA A 13 11.74 -56.86 14.74
N GLU A 14 10.57 -56.24 14.87
CA GLU A 14 10.27 -54.97 14.21
C GLU A 14 10.16 -53.94 15.34
N GLU A 15 11.32 -53.42 15.74
CA GLU A 15 11.42 -52.10 16.36
C GLU A 15 10.70 -51.14 15.41
N ALA A 16 9.56 -50.63 15.85
CA ALA A 16 8.91 -49.51 15.19
C ALA A 16 9.85 -48.31 15.31
N ASP A 17 10.49 -48.00 14.18
CA ASP A 17 11.22 -46.78 13.88
C ASP A 17 10.27 -45.58 14.03
N GLU A 18 10.14 -45.08 15.27
CA GLU A 18 9.60 -43.74 15.55
C GLU A 18 10.61 -42.70 15.05
N GLY A 19 10.58 -42.46 13.74
CA GLY A 19 11.47 -41.53 13.06
C GLY A 19 11.27 -40.06 13.45
N PRO A 20 12.23 -39.18 13.10
CA PRO A 20 12.47 -37.85 13.68
C PRO A 20 11.46 -36.76 13.26
N ALA A 21 10.34 -37.13 12.64
CA ALA A 21 9.39 -36.19 12.04
C ALA A 21 8.51 -35.46 13.08
N ALA A 22 8.28 -36.08 14.24
CA ALA A 22 7.47 -35.49 15.31
C ALA A 22 8.21 -34.36 16.06
N GLU A 23 9.53 -34.48 16.24
CA GLU A 23 10.34 -33.48 16.96
C GLU A 23 10.51 -32.18 16.16
N GLY A 24 10.70 -32.27 14.83
CA GLY A 24 10.84 -31.09 13.96
C GLY A 24 9.55 -30.28 13.80
N ALA A 25 8.38 -30.93 13.85
CA ALA A 25 7.09 -30.26 13.76
C ALA A 25 6.76 -29.48 15.05
N ALA A 26 7.09 -30.04 16.22
CA ALA A 26 6.92 -29.37 17.51
C ALA A 26 7.83 -28.12 17.64
N ASP A 27 9.10 -28.25 17.24
CA ASP A 27 10.07 -27.13 17.26
C ASP A 27 9.69 -26.00 16.28
N HIS A 28 9.09 -26.34 15.13
CA HIS A 28 8.56 -25.34 14.19
C HIS A 28 7.32 -24.60 14.72
N LEU A 29 6.42 -25.29 15.43
CA LEU A 29 5.25 -24.69 16.07
C LEU A 29 5.66 -23.75 17.21
N ASP A 30 6.61 -24.15 18.05
CA ASP A 30 7.15 -23.33 19.12
C ASP A 30 7.86 -22.08 18.59
N ARG A 31 8.63 -22.18 17.50
CA ARG A 31 9.25 -21.00 16.86
C ARG A 31 8.21 -20.04 16.29
N ARG A 32 7.14 -20.54 15.66
CA ARG A 32 6.05 -19.69 15.14
C ARG A 32 5.31 -18.98 16.27
N ALA A 33 5.01 -19.67 17.36
CA ALA A 33 4.41 -19.07 18.54
C ALA A 33 5.31 -17.98 19.17
N GLN A 34 6.62 -18.19 19.22
CA GLN A 34 7.57 -17.18 19.69
C GLN A 34 7.62 -15.95 18.77
N LEU A 35 7.57 -16.14 17.45
CA LEU A 35 7.52 -15.04 16.48
C LEU A 35 6.23 -14.22 16.62
N GLU A 36 5.09 -14.87 16.83
CA GLU A 36 3.81 -14.21 17.06
C GLU A 36 3.84 -13.36 18.35
N VAL A 37 4.38 -13.91 19.44
CA VAL A 37 4.54 -13.19 20.72
C VAL A 37 5.48 -11.99 20.57
N LEU A 38 6.63 -12.16 19.90
CA LEU A 38 7.57 -11.06 19.65
C LEU A 38 6.97 -9.98 18.74
N ALA A 39 6.18 -10.36 17.74
CA ALA A 39 5.49 -9.41 16.86
C ALA A 39 4.38 -8.64 17.62
N GLU A 40 3.66 -9.31 18.52
CA GLU A 40 2.67 -8.71 19.42
C GLU A 40 3.35 -7.71 20.36
N GLU A 41 4.51 -8.06 20.91
CA GLU A 41 5.26 -7.22 21.85
C GLU A 41 5.93 -6.03 21.15
N ASN A 42 6.44 -6.20 19.92
CA ASN A 42 6.94 -5.09 19.10
C ASN A 42 5.80 -4.12 18.73
N ARG A 43 4.63 -4.64 18.35
CA ARG A 43 3.41 -3.84 18.09
C ARG A 43 3.00 -3.06 19.33
N ARG A 44 2.96 -3.70 20.50
CA ARG A 44 2.64 -3.04 21.78
C ARG A 44 3.64 -1.95 22.14
N LEU A 45 4.95 -2.22 22.05
CA LEU A 45 6.02 -1.26 22.33
C LEU A 45 5.95 -0.04 21.40
N ARG A 46 5.67 -0.25 20.11
CA ARG A 46 5.47 0.85 19.14
C ARG A 46 4.22 1.67 19.46
N THR A 47 3.13 1.03 19.89
CA THR A 47 1.88 1.69 20.29
C THR A 47 2.06 2.52 21.56
N GLU A 48 2.81 2.01 22.55
CA GLU A 48 3.18 2.74 23.77
C GLU A 48 4.13 3.91 23.46
N TYR A 49 5.09 3.73 22.53
CA TYR A 49 5.99 4.79 22.08
C TYR A 49 5.25 5.94 21.37
N ALA A 50 4.28 5.63 20.51
CA ALA A 50 3.51 6.62 19.77
C ALA A 50 2.65 7.50 20.70
N ARG A 51 1.97 6.90 21.70
CA ARG A 51 1.11 7.62 22.66
C ARG A 51 1.90 8.51 23.62
N ALA A 52 3.09 8.07 24.08
CA ALA A 52 3.93 8.84 24.98
C ALA A 52 4.54 10.09 24.31
N ARG A 53 4.70 10.07 22.97
CA ARG A 53 5.37 11.14 22.23
C ARG A 53 4.47 12.36 21.99
N GLN A 54 3.17 12.14 21.76
CA GLN A 54 2.26 13.19 21.30
C GLN A 54 1.90 14.24 22.38
N SER A 55 1.75 13.81 23.64
CA SER A 55 1.52 14.72 24.78
C SER A 55 2.75 15.58 25.09
N ARG A 56 3.95 14.99 24.97
CA ARG A 56 5.21 15.65 25.26
C ARG A 56 5.53 16.76 24.25
N TYR A 57 5.19 16.60 22.97
CA TYR A 57 5.45 17.64 21.96
C TYR A 57 4.57 18.89 22.14
N ARG A 58 3.27 18.74 22.42
CA ARG A 58 2.38 19.90 22.71
C ARG A 58 2.79 20.63 23.99
N GLN A 59 3.20 19.89 25.01
CA GLN A 59 3.75 20.49 26.24
C GLN A 59 5.06 21.24 25.99
N THR A 60 5.92 20.72 25.11
CA THR A 60 7.17 21.40 24.72
C THR A 60 6.88 22.66 23.90
N ALA A 61 5.91 22.63 22.99
CA ALA A 61 5.47 23.78 22.20
C ALA A 61 4.88 24.90 23.09
N LEU A 62 4.02 24.54 24.05
CA LEU A 62 3.49 25.47 25.05
C LEU A 62 4.59 26.04 25.95
N GLY A 63 5.57 25.20 26.34
CA GLY A 63 6.73 25.65 27.11
C GLY A 63 7.57 26.68 26.36
N LEU A 64 7.89 26.42 25.09
CA LEU A 64 8.63 27.36 24.22
C LEU A 64 7.87 28.68 24.01
N ALA A 65 6.57 28.61 23.75
CA ALA A 65 5.73 29.79 23.59
C ALA A 65 5.66 30.62 24.89
N ALA A 66 5.55 29.96 26.05
CA ALA A 66 5.54 30.62 27.35
C ALA A 66 6.89 31.27 27.67
N VAL A 67 8.01 30.59 27.42
CA VAL A 67 9.36 31.16 27.59
C VAL A 67 9.57 32.35 26.66
N GLY A 68 9.13 32.27 25.41
CA GLY A 68 9.17 33.38 24.47
C GLY A 68 8.37 34.58 24.98
N LEU A 69 7.16 34.35 25.47
CA LEU A 69 6.30 35.40 26.03
C LEU A 69 6.93 36.06 27.28
N VAL A 70 7.51 35.25 28.18
CA VAL A 70 8.21 35.74 29.38
C VAL A 70 9.43 36.58 29.00
N ALA A 71 10.19 36.18 27.97
CA ALA A 71 11.33 36.94 27.48
C ALA A 71 10.89 38.30 26.90
N VAL A 72 9.80 38.34 26.12
CA VAL A 72 9.22 39.61 25.62
C VAL A 72 8.80 40.52 26.78
N LEU A 73 8.12 39.98 27.79
CA LEU A 73 7.72 40.73 28.98
C LEU A 73 8.92 41.24 29.77
N GLY A 74 9.97 40.44 29.90
CA GLY A 74 11.24 40.84 30.52
C GLY A 74 11.91 42.01 29.80
N GLY A 75 11.89 42.02 28.46
CA GLY A 75 12.43 43.12 27.66
C GLY A 75 11.71 44.46 27.85
N LEU A 76 10.47 44.46 28.36
CA LEU A 76 9.75 45.70 28.72
C LEU A 76 10.22 46.29 30.06
N VAL A 77 10.69 45.44 30.98
CA VAL A 77 11.10 45.84 32.34
C VAL A 77 12.59 46.16 32.42
N PHE A 78 13.43 45.52 31.60
CA PHE A 78 14.89 45.66 31.64
C PHE A 78 15.44 46.35 30.37
N PRO A 79 15.73 47.67 30.40
CA PRO A 79 16.17 48.43 29.23
C PRO A 79 17.53 47.98 28.69
N ASP A 80 18.47 47.63 29.56
CA ASP A 80 19.86 47.31 29.20
C ASP A 80 20.01 45.97 28.44
N GLY A 81 18.98 45.12 28.44
CA GLY A 81 18.96 43.80 27.76
C GLY A 81 17.84 43.62 26.75
N ARG A 82 17.13 44.71 26.40
CA ARG A 82 15.87 44.67 25.65
C ARG A 82 15.98 44.02 24.27
N GLU A 83 17.04 44.32 23.54
CA GLU A 83 17.26 43.78 22.19
C GLU A 83 17.41 42.25 22.21
N VAL A 84 18.26 41.72 23.11
CA VAL A 84 18.47 40.27 23.26
C VAL A 84 17.19 39.58 23.72
N LEU A 85 16.46 40.17 24.66
CA LEU A 85 15.20 39.62 25.18
C LEU A 85 14.09 39.58 24.13
N PHE A 86 14.00 40.60 23.27
CA PHE A 86 13.03 40.58 22.17
C PHE A 86 13.40 39.61 21.07
N VAL A 87 14.68 39.48 20.71
CA VAL A 87 15.12 38.46 19.74
C VAL A 87 14.83 37.05 20.28
N LEU A 88 15.22 36.77 21.52
CA LEU A 88 14.95 35.48 22.16
C LEU A 88 13.45 35.20 22.29
N GLY A 89 12.68 36.22 22.66
CA GLY A 89 11.23 36.16 22.77
C GLY A 89 10.55 35.87 21.44
N ALA A 90 10.93 36.58 20.39
CA ALA A 90 10.41 36.39 19.04
C ALA A 90 10.75 34.99 18.51
N THR A 91 12.01 34.55 18.62
CA THR A 91 12.42 33.22 18.15
C THR A 91 11.74 32.09 18.94
N GLY A 92 11.66 32.20 20.27
CA GLY A 92 11.02 31.19 21.12
C GLY A 92 9.51 31.11 20.90
N PHE A 93 8.84 32.27 20.82
CA PHE A 93 7.41 32.34 20.54
C PHE A 93 7.09 31.83 19.14
N PHE A 94 7.83 32.28 18.12
CA PHE A 94 7.67 31.82 16.75
C PHE A 94 7.90 30.30 16.64
N GLY A 95 8.98 29.78 17.22
CA GLY A 95 9.25 28.34 17.24
C GLY A 95 8.17 27.53 17.96
N GLY A 96 7.62 28.06 19.07
CA GLY A 96 6.50 27.45 19.78
C GLY A 96 5.21 27.40 18.95
N VAL A 97 4.86 28.52 18.30
CA VAL A 97 3.71 28.62 17.39
C VAL A 97 3.89 27.67 16.19
N LEU A 98 5.06 27.70 15.55
CA LEU A 98 5.37 26.83 14.42
C LEU A 98 5.27 25.35 14.81
N THR A 99 5.84 24.97 15.97
CA THR A 99 5.73 23.59 16.47
C THR A 99 4.29 23.22 16.76
N TYR A 100 3.49 24.13 17.32
CA TYR A 100 2.07 23.87 17.60
C TYR A 100 1.26 23.63 16.33
N PHE A 101 1.49 24.43 15.28
CA PHE A 101 0.77 24.32 14.00
C PHE A 101 1.28 23.19 13.11
N LEU A 102 2.59 22.89 13.13
CA LEU A 102 3.16 21.80 12.35
C LEU A 102 2.98 20.42 13.01
N THR A 103 2.68 20.35 14.32
CA THR A 103 2.46 19.05 14.98
C THR A 103 1.11 18.48 14.53
N PRO A 104 1.09 17.31 13.85
CA PRO A 104 -0.15 16.71 13.38
C PRO A 104 -1.08 16.36 14.54
N ALA A 105 -2.38 16.60 14.36
CA ALA A 105 -3.39 16.33 15.39
C ALA A 105 -3.51 14.82 15.69
N HIS A 106 -3.29 13.96 14.69
CA HIS A 106 -3.33 12.51 14.81
C HIS A 106 -2.28 11.89 13.87
N VAL A 107 -1.40 11.04 14.41
CA VAL A 107 -0.54 10.16 13.60
C VAL A 107 -1.19 8.79 13.65
N VAL A 108 -1.76 8.35 12.53
CA VAL A 108 -2.19 6.96 12.38
C VAL A 108 -0.96 6.18 11.95
N ALA A 109 -0.62 5.14 12.70
CA ALA A 109 0.51 4.30 12.33
C ALA A 109 0.19 3.58 11.00
N ALA A 110 1.21 3.44 10.13
CA ALA A 110 1.04 2.85 8.81
C ALA A 110 0.40 1.44 8.86
N ASP A 111 0.68 0.68 9.92
CA ASP A 111 0.10 -0.65 10.14
C ASP A 111 -1.42 -0.63 10.37
N VAL A 112 -1.99 0.48 10.83
CA VAL A 112 -3.45 0.63 10.95
C VAL A 112 -4.06 0.84 9.57
N GLY A 113 -3.42 1.66 8.72
CA GLY A 113 -3.85 1.86 7.33
C GLY A 113 -3.80 0.56 6.52
N GLU A 114 -2.69 -0.17 6.65
CA GLU A 114 -2.51 -1.49 6.02
C GLU A 114 -3.61 -2.48 6.44
N ARG A 115 -3.93 -2.58 7.73
CA ARG A 115 -4.98 -3.52 8.20
C ARG A 115 -6.38 -3.16 7.73
N VAL A 116 -6.70 -1.87 7.68
CA VAL A 116 -8.01 -1.42 7.15
C VAL A 116 -8.11 -1.76 5.68
N TYR A 117 -7.07 -1.48 4.90
CA TYR A 117 -6.99 -1.85 3.49
C TYR A 117 -7.08 -3.38 3.30
N ALA A 118 -6.31 -4.16 4.06
CA ALA A 118 -6.24 -5.60 3.95
C ALA A 118 -7.62 -6.27 4.12
N ALA A 119 -8.45 -5.78 5.04
CA ALA A 119 -9.82 -6.27 5.18
C ALA A 119 -10.70 -5.95 3.96
N GLY A 120 -10.56 -4.76 3.38
CA GLY A 120 -11.26 -4.37 2.15
C GLY A 120 -10.82 -5.21 0.96
N ALA A 121 -9.51 -5.41 0.79
CA ALA A 121 -8.93 -6.22 -0.27
C ALA A 121 -9.38 -7.68 -0.18
N ALA A 122 -9.40 -8.26 1.03
CA ALA A 122 -9.89 -9.62 1.24
C ALA A 122 -11.37 -9.78 0.85
N ASN A 123 -12.22 -8.80 1.21
CA ASN A 123 -13.62 -8.80 0.82
C ASN A 123 -13.80 -8.64 -0.71
N GLY A 124 -13.01 -7.77 -1.34
CA GLY A 124 -13.03 -7.58 -2.79
C GLY A 124 -12.62 -8.85 -3.55
N ALA A 125 -11.55 -9.50 -3.11
CA ALA A 125 -11.11 -10.79 -3.65
C ALA A 125 -12.18 -11.88 -3.49
N ALA A 126 -12.76 -12.00 -2.30
CA ALA A 126 -13.83 -12.96 -2.04
C ALA A 126 -15.08 -12.70 -2.88
N LEU A 127 -15.40 -11.44 -3.17
CA LEU A 127 -16.53 -11.08 -4.04
C LEU A 127 -16.26 -11.48 -5.50
N VAL A 128 -15.05 -11.20 -6.01
CA VAL A 128 -14.63 -11.62 -7.36
C VAL A 128 -14.71 -13.13 -7.52
N GLU A 129 -14.19 -13.87 -6.52
CA GLU A 129 -14.25 -15.33 -6.49
C GLU A 129 -15.69 -15.86 -6.44
N ALA A 130 -16.52 -15.32 -5.53
CA ALA A 130 -17.90 -15.75 -5.35
C ALA A 130 -18.78 -15.52 -6.59
N LEU A 131 -18.47 -14.49 -7.38
CA LEU A 131 -19.16 -14.17 -8.63
C LEU A 131 -18.56 -14.91 -9.84
N GLY A 132 -17.45 -15.65 -9.67
CA GLY A 132 -16.75 -16.32 -10.76
C GLY A 132 -16.29 -15.36 -11.84
N LEU A 133 -15.76 -14.19 -11.44
CA LEU A 133 -15.22 -13.21 -12.37
C LEU A 133 -13.76 -13.54 -12.71
N SER A 134 -13.26 -12.92 -13.78
CA SER A 134 -11.87 -13.03 -14.20
C SER A 134 -10.92 -12.41 -13.18
N GLU A 135 -9.70 -12.93 -13.12
CA GLU A 135 -8.60 -12.31 -12.37
C GLU A 135 -8.03 -11.07 -13.08
N THR A 136 -8.33 -10.90 -14.37
CA THR A 136 -7.92 -9.73 -15.16
C THR A 136 -8.61 -8.47 -14.65
N ARG A 137 -7.82 -7.46 -14.28
CA ARG A 137 -8.31 -6.17 -13.79
C ARG A 137 -8.05 -5.11 -14.85
N ARG A 138 -9.09 -4.39 -15.26
CA ARG A 138 -8.99 -3.31 -16.25
C ARG A 138 -9.40 -2.00 -15.61
N TYR A 139 -8.60 -0.97 -15.77
CA TYR A 139 -8.86 0.36 -15.27
C TYR A 139 -9.31 1.22 -16.42
N VAL A 140 -10.55 1.71 -16.33
CA VAL A 140 -11.25 2.33 -17.44
C VAL A 140 -11.46 3.80 -17.13
N PRO A 141 -10.92 4.73 -17.94
CA PRO A 141 -11.21 6.14 -17.79
C PRO A 141 -12.70 6.39 -18.06
N MET A 142 -13.31 7.18 -17.18
CA MET A 142 -14.67 7.70 -17.25
C MET A 142 -14.59 9.23 -17.16
N ALA A 143 -15.74 9.90 -17.34
CA ALA A 143 -15.83 11.34 -17.14
C ALA A 143 -15.34 11.75 -15.73
N GLY A 144 -14.11 12.25 -15.64
CA GLY A 144 -13.49 12.79 -14.43
C GLY A 144 -13.00 11.76 -13.41
N SER A 145 -12.96 10.45 -13.72
CA SER A 145 -12.42 9.43 -12.81
C SER A 145 -12.03 8.16 -13.56
N VAL A 146 -11.22 7.31 -12.95
CA VAL A 146 -10.91 5.97 -13.44
C VAL A 146 -11.61 4.95 -12.55
N ARG A 147 -12.25 3.96 -13.19
CA ARG A 147 -12.98 2.88 -12.51
C ARG A 147 -12.26 1.56 -12.68
N LEU A 148 -12.28 0.72 -11.66
CA LEU A 148 -11.82 -0.66 -11.74
C LEU A 148 -12.96 -1.53 -12.29
N PHE A 149 -12.74 -2.11 -13.46
CA PHE A 149 -13.62 -3.10 -14.06
C PHE A 149 -13.00 -4.51 -13.96
N VAL A 150 -13.78 -5.44 -13.41
CA VAL A 150 -13.45 -6.87 -13.35
C VAL A 150 -14.47 -7.62 -14.21
N PRO A 151 -14.09 -8.08 -15.41
CA PRO A 151 -15.02 -8.73 -16.33
C PRO A 151 -15.33 -10.16 -15.88
N HIS A 152 -16.45 -10.70 -16.35
CA HIS A 152 -16.76 -12.11 -16.15
C HIS A 152 -15.82 -13.02 -16.96
N SER A 153 -15.50 -12.67 -18.21
CA SER A 153 -14.52 -13.36 -19.05
C SER A 153 -13.33 -12.45 -19.38
N PRO A 154 -12.09 -12.96 -19.40
CA PRO A 154 -10.92 -12.17 -19.80
C PRO A 154 -11.01 -11.65 -21.24
N ASP A 155 -11.79 -12.32 -22.10
CA ASP A 155 -11.98 -11.98 -23.52
C ASP A 155 -13.14 -11.00 -23.76
N ASP A 156 -13.88 -10.59 -22.71
CA ASP A 156 -14.99 -9.66 -22.88
C ASP A 156 -14.45 -8.34 -23.45
N VAL A 157 -15.02 -7.91 -24.58
CA VAL A 157 -14.62 -6.66 -25.23
C VAL A 157 -15.09 -5.52 -24.34
N LEU A 158 -14.16 -4.60 -24.05
CA LEU A 158 -14.49 -3.42 -23.27
C LEU A 158 -15.34 -2.49 -24.15
N THR A 159 -16.65 -2.56 -23.98
CA THR A 159 -17.58 -1.59 -24.59
C THR A 159 -17.58 -0.31 -23.76
N ASP A 160 -18.01 0.81 -24.34
CA ASP A 160 -18.16 2.07 -23.62
C ASP A 160 -19.03 1.85 -22.35
N LEU A 161 -18.38 1.98 -21.19
CA LEU A 161 -18.98 1.79 -19.88
C LEU A 161 -19.56 3.11 -19.32
N SER A 162 -19.48 4.22 -20.08
CA SER A 162 -19.95 5.54 -19.64
C SER A 162 -21.42 5.53 -19.23
N ASP A 163 -22.26 4.80 -19.96
CA ASP A 163 -23.71 4.68 -19.68
C ASP A 163 -24.01 3.87 -18.40
N HIS A 164 -23.02 3.11 -17.90
CA HIS A 164 -23.18 2.20 -16.77
C HIS A 164 -22.70 2.79 -15.43
N ALA A 165 -22.10 3.99 -15.44
CA ALA A 165 -21.62 4.65 -14.23
C ALA A 165 -22.74 4.87 -13.19
N GLU A 166 -23.99 5.03 -13.64
CA GLU A 166 -25.16 5.23 -12.78
C GLU A 166 -25.87 3.92 -12.38
N ALA A 167 -25.55 2.79 -13.02
CA ALA A 167 -26.25 1.51 -12.83
C ALA A 167 -25.83 0.75 -11.56
N GLY A 168 -24.82 1.24 -10.84
CA GLY A 168 -24.26 0.61 -9.65
C GLY A 168 -23.08 -0.32 -9.96
N PRO A 169 -22.57 -1.05 -8.96
CA PRO A 169 -21.32 -1.79 -9.10
C PRO A 169 -21.45 -3.10 -9.89
N PHE A 170 -22.67 -3.62 -10.10
CA PHE A 170 -22.89 -4.89 -10.80
C PHE A 170 -23.38 -4.63 -12.21
N LEU A 171 -22.61 -5.07 -13.20
CA LEU A 171 -23.02 -5.06 -14.60
C LEU A 171 -23.58 -6.43 -14.95
N LEU A 172 -24.90 -6.49 -15.08
CA LEU A 172 -25.65 -7.74 -15.34
C LEU A 172 -25.84 -8.00 -16.84
N ASP A 173 -25.75 -6.94 -17.65
CA ASP A 173 -25.81 -6.97 -19.10
C ASP A 173 -24.40 -6.87 -19.71
N ASP A 174 -24.27 -7.00 -21.03
CA ASP A 174 -22.98 -6.98 -21.72
C ASP A 174 -22.36 -5.56 -21.74
N PRO A 175 -21.13 -5.35 -21.22
CA PRO A 175 -20.22 -6.33 -20.63
C PRO A 175 -20.54 -6.64 -19.16
N ARG A 176 -20.55 -7.94 -18.83
CA ARG A 176 -20.90 -8.43 -17.49
C ARG A 176 -19.68 -8.39 -16.57
N GLY A 177 -19.87 -7.91 -15.35
CA GLY A 177 -18.78 -7.86 -14.38
C GLY A 177 -19.04 -6.93 -13.20
N LEU A 178 -17.96 -6.50 -12.57
CA LEU A 178 -17.97 -5.62 -11.41
C LEU A 178 -17.28 -4.30 -11.76
N LEU A 179 -17.94 -3.18 -11.50
CA LEU A 179 -17.44 -1.82 -11.73
C LEU A 179 -17.30 -1.06 -10.41
N LEU A 180 -16.08 -0.99 -9.90
CA LEU A 180 -15.74 -0.40 -8.61
C LEU A 180 -15.04 0.96 -8.75
N GLU A 181 -15.07 1.73 -7.67
CA GLU A 181 -14.14 2.84 -7.50
C GLU A 181 -12.74 2.27 -7.31
N ALA A 182 -11.77 2.77 -8.07
CA ALA A 182 -10.38 2.36 -7.92
C ALA A 182 -9.78 3.00 -6.66
N THR A 183 -9.13 2.20 -5.83
CA THR A 183 -8.42 2.66 -4.62
C THR A 183 -7.41 3.76 -4.94
N GLY A 184 -6.77 3.67 -6.10
CA GLY A 184 -5.81 4.63 -6.61
C GLY A 184 -6.39 6.00 -6.99
N GLN A 185 -7.70 6.13 -7.21
CA GLN A 185 -8.29 7.39 -7.69
C GLN A 185 -8.02 8.55 -6.73
N ARG A 186 -8.33 8.36 -5.45
CA ARG A 186 -8.15 9.40 -4.41
C ARG A 186 -6.68 9.75 -4.19
N LEU A 187 -5.79 8.76 -4.35
CA LEU A 187 -4.35 8.94 -4.23
C LEU A 187 -3.82 9.73 -5.41
N PHE A 188 -4.32 9.43 -6.61
CA PHE A 188 -3.99 10.17 -7.82
C PHE A 188 -4.48 11.62 -7.74
N ASP A 189 -5.71 11.87 -7.29
CA ASP A 189 -6.22 13.24 -7.12
C ASP A 189 -5.36 14.08 -6.16
N GLU A 190 -4.81 13.45 -5.10
CA GLU A 190 -3.92 14.11 -4.15
C GLU A 190 -2.58 14.46 -4.80
N PHE A 191 -1.98 13.49 -5.49
CA PHE A 191 -0.75 13.66 -6.24
C PHE A 191 -0.89 14.76 -7.30
N GLU A 192 -1.96 14.75 -8.10
CA GLU A 192 -2.21 15.73 -9.15
C GLU A 192 -2.34 17.14 -8.57
N ARG A 193 -3.02 17.29 -7.42
CA ARG A 193 -3.12 18.58 -6.72
C ARG A 193 -1.79 19.11 -6.20
N ALA A 194 -0.82 18.24 -5.95
CA ALA A 194 0.52 18.61 -5.50
C ALA A 194 1.49 18.88 -6.67
N LEU A 195 1.14 18.54 -7.91
CA LEU A 195 1.99 18.80 -9.06
C LEU A 195 2.18 20.30 -9.29
N SER A 196 3.44 20.69 -9.53
CA SER A 196 3.79 22.07 -9.88
C SER A 196 3.61 22.39 -11.37
N GLY A 197 3.23 21.40 -12.18
CA GLY A 197 3.02 21.52 -13.62
C GLY A 197 2.00 20.48 -14.10
N ASP A 198 1.82 20.39 -15.41
CA ASP A 198 0.84 19.48 -16.01
C ASP A 198 1.25 18.01 -15.87
N LEU A 199 0.26 17.13 -15.82
CA LEU A 199 0.46 15.69 -15.95
C LEU A 199 1.02 15.36 -17.34
N ALA A 200 2.05 14.53 -17.41
CA ALA A 200 2.59 14.12 -18.69
C ALA A 200 1.60 13.24 -19.48
N ALA A 201 1.52 13.45 -20.80
CA ALA A 201 0.58 12.73 -21.68
C ALA A 201 1.26 11.63 -22.54
N THR A 202 2.55 11.36 -22.31
CA THR A 202 3.28 10.31 -23.04
C THR A 202 3.81 9.25 -22.06
N PRO A 203 3.87 7.97 -22.45
CA PRO A 203 4.05 6.87 -21.51
C PRO A 203 5.30 6.97 -20.62
N THR A 204 6.46 7.28 -21.20
CA THR A 204 7.73 7.33 -20.45
C THR A 204 7.73 8.42 -19.38
N PRO A 205 7.56 9.72 -19.72
CA PRO A 205 7.56 10.77 -18.70
C PRO A 205 6.40 10.63 -17.72
N LEU A 206 5.22 10.15 -18.16
CA LEU A 206 4.10 9.87 -17.26
C LEU A 206 4.46 8.80 -16.23
N THR A 207 5.01 7.67 -16.67
CA THR A 207 5.37 6.59 -15.73
C THR A 207 6.44 7.05 -14.75
N THR A 208 7.45 7.79 -15.20
CA THR A 208 8.47 8.37 -14.30
C THR A 208 7.86 9.34 -13.29
N GLN A 209 6.96 10.23 -13.73
CA GLN A 209 6.28 11.18 -12.85
C GLN A 209 5.45 10.46 -11.78
N LEU A 210 4.76 9.38 -12.15
CA LEU A 210 3.99 8.55 -11.23
C LEU A 210 4.90 7.81 -10.25
N THR A 211 6.01 7.21 -10.70
CA THR A 211 6.93 6.52 -9.78
C THR A 211 7.60 7.47 -8.80
N ASP A 212 7.94 8.68 -9.23
CA ASP A 212 8.47 9.72 -8.33
C ASP A 212 7.41 10.13 -7.31
N GLY A 213 6.16 10.33 -7.74
CA GLY A 213 5.03 10.62 -6.86
C GLY A 213 4.76 9.51 -5.84
N LEU A 214 4.87 8.26 -6.28
CA LEU A 214 4.67 7.07 -5.44
C LEU A 214 5.65 7.02 -4.27
N CYS A 215 6.94 7.26 -4.55
CA CYS A 215 8.02 7.15 -3.57
C CYS A 215 8.18 8.43 -2.72
N GLU A 216 8.15 9.60 -3.36
CA GLU A 216 8.55 10.86 -2.71
C GLU A 216 7.38 11.66 -2.15
N HIS A 217 6.20 11.59 -2.78
CA HIS A 217 5.03 12.37 -2.35
C HIS A 217 4.08 11.57 -1.47
N LEU A 218 3.73 10.36 -1.93
CA LEU A 218 2.78 9.49 -1.24
C LEU A 218 3.47 8.51 -0.26
N GLU A 219 4.79 8.34 -0.39
CA GLU A 219 5.61 7.43 0.42
C GLU A 219 5.02 6.00 0.52
N LEU A 220 4.41 5.51 -0.56
CA LEU A 220 3.75 4.20 -0.57
C LEU A 220 4.74 3.05 -0.80
N ALA A 221 5.89 3.34 -1.41
CA ALA A 221 7.00 2.42 -1.60
C ALA A 221 8.31 3.12 -1.23
N ARG A 222 9.30 2.35 -0.77
CA ARG A 222 10.63 2.91 -0.49
C ARG A 222 11.41 3.21 -1.77
N HIS A 223 11.24 2.35 -2.77
CA HIS A 223 11.93 2.45 -4.05
C HIS A 223 11.06 1.89 -5.17
N ALA A 224 11.15 2.52 -6.34
CA ALA A 224 10.50 2.07 -7.54
C ALA A 224 11.43 2.26 -8.74
N GLU A 225 11.57 1.24 -9.58
CA GLU A 225 12.32 1.31 -10.84
C GLU A 225 11.39 1.07 -12.02
N VAL A 226 11.57 1.86 -13.08
CA VAL A 226 10.67 1.87 -14.22
C VAL A 226 11.36 1.34 -15.47
N ASP A 227 10.66 0.46 -16.19
CA ASP A 227 10.96 0.03 -17.56
C ASP A 227 9.73 0.28 -18.44
N VAL A 228 9.87 1.11 -19.48
CA VAL A 228 8.77 1.46 -20.39
C VAL A 228 9.09 1.06 -21.82
N ASP A 229 8.18 0.30 -22.41
CA ASP A 229 8.17 -0.09 -23.81
C ASP A 229 6.88 0.46 -24.45
N ALA A 230 6.95 1.75 -24.80
CA ALA A 230 5.81 2.50 -25.30
C ALA A 230 5.27 1.96 -26.64
N ASP A 231 6.16 1.43 -27.50
CA ASP A 231 5.80 0.86 -28.80
C ASP A 231 4.89 -0.37 -28.63
N ARG A 232 5.14 -1.17 -27.58
CA ARG A 232 4.32 -2.34 -27.21
C ARG A 232 3.25 -2.03 -26.16
N GLY A 233 3.02 -0.76 -25.86
CA GLY A 233 2.01 -0.34 -24.89
C GLY A 233 2.20 -0.94 -23.50
N ARG A 234 3.45 -1.00 -23.00
CA ARG A 234 3.78 -1.65 -21.72
C ARG A 234 4.64 -0.76 -20.84
N ALA A 235 4.34 -0.73 -19.55
CA ALA A 235 5.24 -0.26 -18.51
C ALA A 235 5.33 -1.31 -17.40
N THR A 236 6.53 -1.62 -16.94
CA THR A 236 6.78 -2.47 -15.78
C THR A 236 7.50 -1.65 -14.72
N ILE A 237 6.93 -1.62 -13.52
CA ILE A 237 7.46 -0.92 -12.37
C ILE A 237 7.85 -1.96 -11.32
N ALA A 238 9.13 -2.04 -10.99
CA ALA A 238 9.67 -2.84 -9.91
C ALA A 238 9.50 -2.08 -8.59
N ILE A 239 8.92 -2.72 -7.57
CA ILE A 239 8.58 -2.11 -6.28
C ILE A 239 9.35 -2.80 -5.16
N THR A 240 9.91 -2.00 -4.25
CA THR A 240 10.62 -2.48 -3.06
C THR A 240 10.06 -1.80 -1.81
N GLU A 241 9.86 -2.60 -0.74
CA GLU A 241 9.33 -2.20 0.57
C GLU A 241 7.99 -1.42 0.46
N SER A 242 6.92 -2.14 0.12
CA SER A 242 5.54 -1.61 0.10
C SER A 242 5.04 -1.25 1.50
N ALA A 243 4.44 -0.07 1.65
CA ALA A 243 3.81 0.37 2.90
C ALA A 243 2.49 -0.37 3.23
N PHE A 244 1.85 -0.99 2.23
CA PHE A 244 0.52 -1.63 2.34
C PHE A 244 0.56 -3.16 2.20
N GLY A 245 1.75 -3.76 2.37
CA GLY A 245 1.93 -5.20 2.27
C GLY A 245 2.05 -5.68 0.82
N ASP A 246 1.56 -6.90 0.57
CA ASP A 246 1.71 -7.59 -0.71
C ASP A 246 0.95 -6.85 -1.82
N VAL A 247 1.65 -6.55 -2.92
CA VAL A 247 1.15 -5.65 -3.98
C VAL A 247 0.14 -6.34 -4.91
N ASP A 248 0.06 -7.68 -4.88
CA ASP A 248 -0.87 -8.49 -5.68
C ASP A 248 -2.30 -8.53 -5.11
N ARG A 249 -2.49 -8.10 -3.86
CA ARG A 249 -3.79 -7.99 -3.21
C ARG A 249 -4.78 -7.19 -4.06
N PHE A 250 -6.07 -7.47 -3.86
CA PHE A 250 -7.13 -6.85 -4.65
C PHE A 250 -7.05 -5.32 -4.57
N ASP A 251 -6.96 -4.68 -5.74
CA ASP A 251 -6.91 -3.22 -5.92
C ASP A 251 -5.90 -2.52 -4.99
N HIS A 252 -4.67 -3.05 -4.92
CA HIS A 252 -3.62 -2.55 -4.03
C HIS A 252 -3.28 -1.06 -4.26
N PRO A 253 -3.11 -0.22 -3.21
CA PRO A 253 -2.87 1.22 -3.35
C PRO A 253 -1.78 1.60 -4.34
N ILE A 254 -0.63 0.91 -4.30
CA ILE A 254 0.48 1.15 -5.24
C ILE A 254 0.07 0.83 -6.68
N ALA A 255 -0.41 -0.39 -6.92
CA ALA A 255 -0.72 -0.87 -8.26
C ALA A 255 -1.89 -0.08 -8.87
N SER A 256 -2.91 0.19 -8.06
CA SER A 256 -4.09 1.00 -8.39
C SER A 256 -3.72 2.45 -8.69
N PHE A 257 -2.83 3.08 -7.90
CA PHE A 257 -2.35 4.44 -8.19
C PHE A 257 -1.62 4.54 -9.54
N LEU A 258 -0.69 3.61 -9.80
CA LEU A 258 0.10 3.60 -11.04
C LEU A 258 -0.80 3.44 -12.27
N VAL A 259 -1.71 2.47 -12.23
CA VAL A 259 -2.58 2.17 -13.36
C VAL A 259 -3.67 3.22 -13.55
N VAL A 260 -4.19 3.84 -12.48
CA VAL A 260 -5.10 5.00 -12.57
C VAL A 260 -4.37 6.16 -13.23
N GLY A 261 -3.16 6.50 -12.78
CA GLY A 261 -2.41 7.61 -13.36
C GLY A 261 -2.08 7.40 -14.84
N LEU A 262 -1.75 6.16 -15.24
CA LEU A 262 -1.56 5.80 -16.64
C LEU A 262 -2.87 5.91 -17.44
N ALA A 263 -3.98 5.38 -16.91
CA ALA A 263 -5.28 5.44 -17.59
C ALA A 263 -5.77 6.89 -17.76
N THR A 264 -5.55 7.74 -16.75
CA THR A 264 -5.87 9.17 -16.80
C THR A 264 -4.98 9.91 -17.79
N GLY A 265 -3.66 9.77 -17.70
CA GLY A 265 -2.73 10.53 -18.54
C GLY A 265 -2.70 10.10 -20.00
N LEU A 266 -3.01 8.83 -20.29
CA LEU A 266 -3.08 8.29 -21.66
C LEU A 266 -4.50 8.29 -22.23
N ASP A 267 -5.51 8.65 -21.43
CA ASP A 267 -6.94 8.66 -21.75
C ASP A 267 -7.41 7.36 -22.44
N ARG A 268 -6.97 6.21 -21.91
CA ARG A 268 -7.28 4.89 -22.44
C ARG A 268 -7.34 3.82 -21.35
N PRO A 269 -8.09 2.72 -21.57
CA PRO A 269 -8.10 1.62 -20.62
C PRO A 269 -6.71 1.01 -20.43
N VAL A 270 -6.39 0.63 -19.19
CA VAL A 270 -5.12 -0.01 -18.85
C VAL A 270 -5.39 -1.31 -18.09
N THR A 271 -4.79 -2.40 -18.55
CA THR A 271 -4.82 -3.70 -17.88
C THR A 271 -3.65 -3.82 -16.91
N LEU A 272 -3.93 -4.34 -15.72
CA LEU A 272 -2.95 -4.53 -14.66
C LEU A 272 -2.60 -6.00 -14.46
N GLU A 273 -1.31 -6.29 -14.39
CA GLU A 273 -0.75 -7.57 -13.95
C GLU A 273 0.26 -7.30 -12.84
N VAL A 274 0.22 -8.10 -11.76
CA VAL A 274 1.18 -8.00 -10.65
C VAL A 274 1.77 -9.38 -10.42
N ALA A 275 3.09 -9.45 -10.34
CA ALA A 275 3.82 -10.67 -10.08
C ALA A 275 4.87 -10.45 -8.98
N PRO A 276 5.25 -11.50 -8.23
CA PRO A 276 6.42 -11.45 -7.35
C PRO A 276 7.67 -11.06 -8.16
N GLY A 277 8.52 -10.24 -7.57
CA GLY A 277 9.82 -9.91 -8.14
C GLY A 277 10.90 -10.95 -7.84
N ASP A 278 12.16 -10.53 -8.01
CA ASP A 278 13.36 -11.33 -7.73
C ASP A 278 14.18 -10.71 -6.58
N ASP A 279 15.47 -11.05 -6.45
CA ASP A 279 16.34 -10.50 -5.41
C ASP A 279 16.51 -8.97 -5.47
N ARG A 280 16.09 -8.30 -6.55
CA ARG A 280 16.24 -6.85 -6.75
C ARG A 280 14.99 -6.06 -6.39
N ALA A 281 13.82 -6.67 -6.41
CA ALA A 281 12.54 -6.03 -6.13
C ALA A 281 11.54 -7.03 -5.57
N ASP A 282 10.70 -6.59 -4.65
CA ASP A 282 9.70 -7.47 -4.02
C ASP A 282 8.57 -7.82 -4.99
N TRP A 283 8.19 -6.87 -5.85
CA TRP A 283 7.05 -6.99 -6.77
C TRP A 283 7.32 -6.33 -8.12
N LEU A 284 6.69 -6.87 -9.16
CA LEU A 284 6.64 -6.30 -10.51
C LEU A 284 5.19 -5.92 -10.84
N VAL A 285 4.96 -4.64 -11.09
CA VAL A 285 3.66 -4.10 -11.52
C VAL A 285 3.73 -3.80 -13.00
N THR A 286 3.03 -4.59 -13.82
CA THR A 286 3.00 -4.42 -15.27
C THR A 286 1.65 -3.84 -15.69
N CYS A 287 1.71 -2.67 -16.31
CA CYS A 287 0.57 -1.98 -16.93
C CYS A 287 0.64 -2.17 -18.45
N ARG A 288 -0.49 -2.52 -19.07
CA ARG A 288 -0.61 -2.67 -20.52
C ARG A 288 -1.77 -1.83 -21.08
N TRP A 289 -1.55 -1.19 -22.20
CA TRP A 289 -2.56 -0.42 -22.93
C TRP A 289 -2.42 -0.68 -24.43
N ASP A 290 -3.51 -0.46 -25.18
CA ASP A 290 -3.48 -0.57 -26.64
C ASP A 290 -2.62 0.57 -27.19
N SER A 291 -1.61 0.25 -28.00
CA SER A 291 -0.76 1.25 -28.63
C SER A 291 -1.36 1.67 -29.97
N ASP A 292 -1.19 2.94 -30.36
CA ASP A 292 -1.77 3.50 -31.60
C ASP A 292 -1.13 2.92 -32.89
N ASN A 293 -0.29 1.88 -32.77
CA ASN A 293 0.46 1.25 -33.86
C ASN A 293 -0.12 -0.13 -34.30
N GLU A 294 -1.33 -0.49 -33.85
CA GLU A 294 -2.10 -1.64 -34.40
C GLU A 294 -3.01 -1.26 -35.58
#